data_AF-A0A1H5XPR0-F1
#
_entry.id   AF-A0A1H5XPR0-F1
#
_cell.length_a   1.000
_cell.length_b   1.000
_cell.length_c   1.000
_cell.angle_alpha   90.00
_cell.angle_beta   90.00
_cell.angle_gamma   90.00
#
_symmetry.space_group_name_H-M   'P 1'
#
loop_
_entity.id
_entity.type
_entity.pdbx_description
1 polymer ?
#
loop_
_entity_poly.entity_id
_entity_poly.type
_entity_poly.pdbx_seq_one_letter_code
_entity_poly.pdbx_strand_id
1 'polypeptide(L)'
;MSNINVFTSAAFNYIPKVRMLFQSLRQHHPEWRLHLALADEPRPDIDLSREPFDQIWPASELGIPDWRGWAFCHTIVELATAIKPFMLLRLLKLPDCQKVIYLDPDTVAFSRLDDIVAALDKANIVLTPHQTRPEKTLSAVMDNEICSLKHGIYNLGFIAVAASDVGHEFAEWWSQRIYHFCRADIPNGLFTDQRWIDLVPAFFDGVAIMKSSRHNVATWNLTTRKLGLSASGNYMVDGEPLGFYHFTGFDSGAHRIMAAKNAGNNQAVHQLVNWYAKQTEALADEPLAKEPWAYGFYTDGTPISKAQRLVYRERVDLQSAFPDPFDASTYLAWWNNQGKVEFPDFFDQEKCEKAMKEFSSALTPGFRGNTSNIDWEKLSGILRQSFFQPRTGFAIGKRGWEVFKSEGIAGLKRRLLG
;
A
#
# COMPACT_ATOMS: atom_id res chain seq x y z
N MET A 1 9.21 -12.49 -28.76
CA MET A 1 9.64 -12.35 -27.35
C MET A 1 8.43 -11.88 -26.57
N SER A 2 8.15 -12.47 -25.42
CA SER A 2 7.03 -12.03 -24.58
C SER A 2 7.32 -10.63 -24.05
N ASN A 3 6.40 -9.68 -24.27
CA ASN A 3 6.57 -8.32 -23.80
C ASN A 3 6.10 -8.23 -22.34
N ILE A 4 7.09 -8.29 -21.45
CA ILE A 4 6.91 -8.30 -20.00
C ILE A 4 7.29 -6.93 -19.45
N ASN A 5 6.34 -6.29 -18.78
CA ASN A 5 6.56 -5.04 -18.08
C ASN A 5 6.69 -5.34 -16.58
N VAL A 6 7.76 -4.87 -15.94
CA VAL A 6 7.93 -4.97 -14.50
C VAL A 6 7.89 -3.57 -13.91
N PHE A 7 7.17 -3.41 -12.82
CA PHE A 7 7.15 -2.14 -12.12
C PHE A 7 7.39 -2.28 -10.63
N THR A 8 7.88 -1.20 -10.04
CA THR A 8 7.90 -0.99 -8.60
C THR A 8 7.27 0.38 -8.29
N SER A 9 7.07 0.66 -7.01
CA SER A 9 6.49 1.93 -6.55
C SER A 9 7.30 2.49 -5.40
N ALA A 10 7.68 3.76 -5.49
CA ALA A 10 8.51 4.43 -4.50
C ALA A 10 8.42 5.95 -4.61
N ALA A 11 8.74 6.65 -3.52
CA ALA A 11 9.09 8.07 -3.53
C ALA A 11 10.63 8.23 -3.64
N PHE A 12 11.14 9.47 -3.74
CA PHE A 12 12.57 9.69 -3.98
C PHE A 12 13.48 9.03 -2.95
N ASN A 13 13.04 9.01 -1.69
CA ASN A 13 13.79 8.42 -0.59
C ASN A 13 14.06 6.91 -0.76
N TYR A 14 13.29 6.21 -1.60
CA TYR A 14 13.43 4.78 -1.88
C TYR A 14 14.09 4.46 -3.23
N ILE A 15 14.42 5.47 -4.04
CA ILE A 15 15.09 5.26 -5.34
C ILE A 15 16.39 4.46 -5.23
N PRO A 16 17.26 4.66 -4.21
CA PRO A 16 18.45 3.84 -4.11
C PRO A 16 18.18 2.35 -3.91
N LYS A 17 17.03 1.98 -3.30
CA LYS A 17 16.58 0.58 -3.21
C LYS A 17 15.99 0.08 -4.53
N VAL A 18 15.18 0.91 -5.19
CA VAL A 18 14.69 0.65 -6.56
C VAL A 18 15.86 0.34 -7.50
N ARG A 19 16.95 1.08 -7.37
CA ARG A 19 18.18 0.86 -8.14
C ARG A 19 18.75 -0.54 -7.92
N MET A 20 18.83 -1.00 -6.68
CA MET A 20 19.30 -2.37 -6.37
C MET A 20 18.38 -3.44 -6.97
N LEU A 21 17.06 -3.29 -6.80
CA LEU A 21 16.07 -4.18 -7.40
C LEU A 21 16.26 -4.26 -8.91
N PHE A 22 16.24 -3.12 -9.60
CA PHE A 22 16.27 -3.09 -11.05
C PHE A 22 17.64 -3.46 -11.63
N GLN A 23 18.76 -3.17 -10.96
CA GLN A 23 20.06 -3.70 -11.36
C GLN A 23 20.07 -5.24 -11.33
N SER A 24 19.52 -5.84 -10.26
CA SER A 24 19.42 -7.29 -10.17
C SER A 24 18.49 -7.89 -11.24
N LEU A 25 17.39 -7.20 -11.58
CA LEU A 25 16.53 -7.59 -12.69
C LEU A 25 17.21 -7.42 -14.04
N ARG A 26 18.01 -6.38 -14.29
CA ARG A 26 18.78 -6.25 -15.53
C ARG A 26 19.82 -7.37 -15.69
N GLN A 27 20.42 -7.81 -14.59
CA GLN A 27 21.36 -8.94 -14.60
C GLN A 27 20.66 -10.25 -15.00
N HIS A 28 19.46 -10.50 -14.49
CA HIS A 28 18.77 -11.77 -14.71
C HIS A 28 17.81 -11.76 -15.91
N HIS A 29 17.23 -10.61 -16.24
CA HIS A 29 16.22 -10.38 -17.27
C HIS A 29 16.46 -9.07 -18.04
N PRO A 30 17.55 -8.97 -18.82
CA PRO A 30 17.82 -7.79 -19.64
C PRO A 30 16.70 -7.50 -20.67
N GLU A 31 15.87 -8.50 -20.98
CA GLU A 31 14.74 -8.41 -21.91
C GLU A 31 13.48 -7.74 -21.35
N TRP A 32 13.37 -7.54 -20.03
CA TRP A 32 12.19 -6.94 -19.41
C TRP A 32 12.21 -5.42 -19.47
N ARG A 33 11.03 -4.82 -19.62
CA ARG A 33 10.85 -3.38 -19.51
C ARG A 33 10.56 -2.99 -18.07
N LEU A 34 11.33 -2.05 -17.52
CA LEU A 34 11.28 -1.68 -16.10
C LEU A 34 10.66 -0.29 -15.93
N HIS A 35 9.67 -0.18 -15.06
CA HIS A 35 8.93 1.06 -14.81
C HIS A 35 8.93 1.43 -13.34
N LEU A 36 9.11 2.72 -13.04
CA LEU A 36 8.90 3.26 -11.71
C LEU A 36 7.54 3.98 -11.65
N ALA A 37 6.64 3.52 -10.78
CA ALA A 37 5.52 4.32 -10.32
C ALA A 37 6.03 5.28 -9.22
N LEU A 38 6.07 6.57 -9.50
CA LEU A 38 6.62 7.56 -8.60
C LEU A 38 5.52 8.11 -7.68
N ALA A 39 5.63 7.79 -6.39
CA ALA A 39 4.79 8.31 -5.31
C ALA A 39 5.29 9.68 -4.81
N ASP A 40 5.79 10.50 -5.73
CA ASP A 40 6.40 11.81 -5.50
C ASP A 40 6.11 12.73 -6.71
N GLU A 41 6.59 13.97 -6.68
CA GLU A 41 6.51 14.89 -7.81
C GLU A 41 7.84 14.94 -8.61
N PRO A 42 7.83 14.82 -9.94
CA PRO A 42 9.01 15.05 -10.76
C PRO A 42 9.56 16.46 -10.54
N ARG A 43 10.87 16.56 -10.32
CA ARG A 43 11.56 17.83 -10.08
C ARG A 43 12.65 18.04 -11.13
N PRO A 44 12.69 19.20 -11.84
CA PRO A 44 13.61 19.42 -12.94
C PRO A 44 15.10 19.32 -12.57
N ASP A 45 15.42 19.58 -11.31
CA ASP A 45 16.77 19.52 -10.73
C ASP A 45 17.20 18.10 -10.30
N ILE A 46 16.29 17.12 -10.39
CA ILE A 46 16.58 15.72 -10.08
C ILE A 46 16.78 14.91 -11.36
N ASP A 47 18.03 14.54 -11.62
CA ASP A 47 18.40 13.66 -12.74
C ASP A 47 18.21 12.19 -12.37
N LEU A 48 17.17 11.56 -12.94
CA LEU A 48 16.93 10.12 -12.86
C LEU A 48 17.34 9.36 -14.13
N SER A 49 17.97 10.01 -15.11
CA SER A 49 18.31 9.40 -16.41
C SER A 49 19.34 8.28 -16.32
N ARG A 50 20.10 8.23 -15.22
CA ARG A 50 21.11 7.19 -14.96
C ARG A 50 20.57 5.98 -14.22
N GLU A 51 19.31 6.02 -13.79
CA GLU A 51 18.71 4.91 -13.06
C GLU A 51 18.38 3.74 -14.00
N PRO A 52 18.37 2.49 -13.51
CA PRO A 52 18.24 1.28 -14.34
C PRO A 52 16.82 1.01 -14.88
N PHE A 53 15.89 1.95 -14.76
CA PHE A 53 14.52 1.85 -15.29
C PHE A 53 14.32 2.58 -16.62
N ASP A 54 13.37 2.10 -17.43
CA ASP A 54 13.08 2.64 -18.76
C ASP A 54 12.11 3.82 -18.71
N GLN A 55 11.22 3.86 -17.72
CA GLN A 55 10.16 4.86 -17.62
C GLN A 55 9.80 5.20 -16.17
N ILE A 56 9.40 6.45 -15.96
CA ILE A 56 8.87 6.97 -14.70
C ILE A 56 7.43 7.40 -14.92
N TRP A 57 6.55 7.07 -13.98
CA TRP A 57 5.13 7.41 -14.01
C TRP A 57 4.74 8.08 -12.69
N PRO A 58 4.70 9.42 -12.62
CA PRO A 58 4.22 10.10 -11.42
C PRO A 58 2.72 9.83 -11.20
N ALA A 59 2.28 9.91 -9.95
CA ALA A 59 0.87 9.69 -9.58
C ALA A 59 -0.11 10.54 -10.42
N SER A 60 0.28 11.77 -10.78
CA SER A 60 -0.48 12.70 -11.64
C SER A 60 -0.76 12.16 -13.05
N GLU A 61 0.05 11.23 -13.55
CA GLU A 61 -0.08 10.63 -14.88
C GLU A 61 -0.82 9.29 -14.89
N LEU A 62 -1.15 8.74 -13.72
CA LEU A 62 -1.81 7.43 -13.61
C LEU A 62 -3.33 7.47 -13.83
N GLY A 63 -3.90 8.63 -14.12
CA GLY A 63 -5.34 8.77 -14.41
C GLY A 63 -6.23 8.59 -13.18
N ILE A 64 -5.71 8.92 -11.99
CA ILE A 64 -6.45 8.84 -10.73
C ILE A 64 -7.45 10.02 -10.64
N PRO A 65 -8.75 9.78 -10.42
CA PRO A 65 -9.72 10.87 -10.29
C PRO A 65 -9.46 11.73 -9.05
N ASP A 66 -9.55 13.05 -9.18
CA ASP A 66 -9.31 14.02 -8.10
C ASP A 66 -7.99 13.76 -7.36
N TRP A 67 -6.93 13.41 -8.11
CA TRP A 67 -5.69 12.83 -7.58
C TRP A 67 -5.01 13.66 -6.48
N ARG A 68 -5.15 14.99 -6.48
CA ARG A 68 -4.52 15.86 -5.45
C ARG A 68 -5.20 15.66 -4.09
N GLY A 69 -6.52 15.81 -4.02
CA GLY A 69 -7.28 15.49 -2.81
C GLY A 69 -7.07 14.04 -2.38
N TRP A 70 -7.07 13.10 -3.32
CA TRP A 70 -6.83 11.69 -3.05
C TRP A 70 -5.44 11.45 -2.46
N ALA A 71 -4.37 11.99 -3.07
CA ALA A 71 -3.00 11.82 -2.59
C ALA A 71 -2.81 12.45 -1.19
N PHE A 72 -3.46 13.58 -0.91
CA PHE A 72 -3.42 14.21 0.41
C PHE A 72 -3.91 13.28 1.53
N CYS A 73 -4.89 12.42 1.24
CA CYS A 73 -5.38 11.45 2.22
C CYS A 73 -4.32 10.44 2.66
N HIS A 74 -3.24 10.21 1.93
CA HIS A 74 -2.31 9.09 2.17
C HIS A 74 -1.01 9.56 2.83
N THR A 75 -0.47 8.78 3.76
CA THR A 75 0.95 8.88 4.14
C THR A 75 1.86 8.37 3.01
N ILE A 76 3.18 8.58 3.10
CA ILE A 76 4.12 8.15 2.05
C ILE A 76 4.03 6.65 1.74
N VAL A 77 3.92 5.81 2.77
CA VAL A 77 3.78 4.36 2.62
C VAL A 77 2.42 4.00 2.03
N GLU A 78 1.35 4.62 2.51
CA GLU A 78 0.00 4.41 1.97
C GLU A 78 -0.09 4.86 0.51
N LEU A 79 0.57 5.95 0.10
CA LEU A 79 0.53 6.43 -1.28
C LEU A 79 1.33 5.51 -2.21
N ALA A 80 2.55 5.11 -1.80
CA ALA A 80 3.37 4.18 -2.57
C ALA A 80 2.65 2.84 -2.80
N THR A 81 1.84 2.40 -1.84
CA THR A 81 0.99 1.20 -2.00
C THR A 81 -0.28 1.48 -2.80
N ALA A 82 -0.87 2.67 -2.65
CA ALA A 82 -2.13 3.02 -3.30
C ALA A 82 -2.02 3.17 -4.82
N ILE A 83 -0.86 3.57 -5.35
CA ILE A 83 -0.68 3.76 -6.80
C ILE A 83 -0.45 2.46 -7.57
N LYS A 84 -0.14 1.35 -6.89
CA LYS A 84 0.16 0.05 -7.52
C LYS A 84 -0.94 -0.43 -8.48
N PRO A 85 -2.24 -0.51 -8.11
CA PRO A 85 -3.29 -0.96 -9.01
C PRO A 85 -3.47 -0.08 -10.25
N PHE A 86 -3.32 1.24 -10.12
CA PHE A 86 -3.45 2.16 -11.24
C PHE A 86 -2.31 1.99 -12.25
N MET A 87 -1.09 1.80 -11.74
CA MET A 87 0.05 1.48 -12.57
C MET A 87 -0.10 0.11 -13.27
N LEU A 88 -0.54 -0.91 -12.53
CA LEU A 88 -0.83 -2.23 -13.09
C LEU A 88 -1.85 -2.13 -14.24
N LEU A 89 -2.99 -1.46 -14.00
CA LEU A 89 -4.04 -1.27 -14.99
C LEU A 89 -3.53 -0.54 -16.24
N ARG A 90 -2.70 0.49 -16.06
CA ARG A 90 -2.07 1.22 -17.16
C ARG A 90 -1.19 0.31 -18.01
N LEU A 91 -0.32 -0.49 -17.38
CA LEU A 91 0.60 -1.37 -18.08
C LEU A 91 -0.13 -2.49 -18.85
N LEU A 92 -1.17 -3.08 -18.26
CA LEU A 92 -1.97 -4.11 -18.91
C LEU A 92 -2.66 -3.60 -20.19
N LYS A 93 -3.03 -2.30 -20.21
CA LYS A 93 -3.66 -1.64 -21.37
C LYS A 93 -2.69 -1.28 -22.50
N LEU A 94 -1.38 -1.54 -22.38
CA LEU A 94 -0.44 -1.31 -23.47
C LEU A 94 -0.67 -2.33 -24.61
N PRO A 95 -0.70 -1.91 -25.89
CA PRO A 95 -1.11 -2.75 -27.03
C PRO A 95 -0.38 -4.10 -27.16
N ASP A 96 0.88 -4.16 -26.72
CA ASP A 96 1.70 -5.36 -26.82
C ASP A 96 1.96 -6.03 -25.47
N CYS A 97 1.38 -5.55 -24.36
CA CYS A 97 1.65 -6.14 -23.04
C CYS A 97 1.08 -7.55 -22.96
N GLN A 98 1.89 -8.50 -22.47
CA GLN A 98 1.42 -9.86 -22.20
C GLN A 98 1.33 -10.15 -20.71
N LYS A 99 2.27 -9.62 -19.93
CA LYS A 99 2.39 -9.88 -18.50
C LYS A 99 2.93 -8.64 -17.80
N VAL A 100 2.44 -8.40 -16.60
CA VAL A 100 2.93 -7.37 -15.70
C VAL A 100 3.38 -8.01 -14.40
N ILE A 101 4.57 -7.65 -13.91
CA ILE A 101 5.10 -8.12 -12.63
C ILE A 101 5.33 -6.90 -11.73
N TYR A 102 4.89 -6.99 -10.49
CA TYR A 102 5.23 -6.06 -9.44
C TYR A 102 6.21 -6.69 -8.46
N LEU A 103 7.23 -5.91 -8.07
CA LEU A 103 8.15 -6.23 -6.97
C LEU A 103 8.33 -5.00 -6.09
N ASP A 104 8.24 -5.17 -4.76
CA ASP A 104 8.49 -4.09 -3.80
C ASP A 104 9.94 -3.56 -3.96
N PRO A 105 10.18 -2.26 -3.74
CA PRO A 105 11.47 -1.62 -4.02
C PRO A 105 12.62 -2.13 -3.15
N ASP A 106 12.34 -2.77 -2.01
CA ASP A 106 13.29 -3.38 -1.09
C ASP A 106 13.45 -4.90 -1.32
N THR A 107 13.26 -5.34 -2.55
CA THR A 107 13.55 -6.71 -3.00
C THR A 107 14.81 -6.77 -3.86
N VAL A 108 15.46 -7.93 -3.90
CA VAL A 108 16.58 -8.21 -4.81
C VAL A 108 16.39 -9.58 -5.45
N ALA A 109 16.54 -9.68 -6.76
CA ALA A 109 16.57 -10.94 -7.49
C ALA A 109 17.98 -11.56 -7.43
N PHE A 110 18.05 -12.86 -7.18
CA PHE A 110 19.33 -13.62 -7.09
C PHE A 110 19.45 -14.69 -8.19
N SER A 111 18.39 -14.89 -8.97
CA SER A 111 18.39 -15.76 -10.15
C SER A 111 17.23 -15.41 -11.07
N ARG A 112 17.16 -16.07 -12.23
CA ARG A 112 16.05 -15.91 -13.18
C ARG A 112 14.71 -16.36 -12.57
N LEU A 113 13.66 -15.64 -12.92
CA LEU A 113 12.27 -15.79 -12.50
C LEU A 113 11.39 -16.36 -13.62
N ASP A 114 11.96 -17.18 -14.51
CA ASP A 114 11.26 -17.78 -15.65
C ASP A 114 10.08 -18.66 -15.22
N ASP A 115 10.12 -19.20 -14.00
CA ASP A 115 9.03 -19.98 -13.40
C ASP A 115 7.78 -19.14 -13.10
N ILE A 116 7.94 -17.86 -12.73
CA ILE A 116 6.83 -16.91 -12.61
C ILE A 116 6.21 -16.64 -13.99
N VAL A 117 7.04 -16.48 -15.02
CA VAL A 117 6.58 -16.26 -16.39
C VAL A 117 5.81 -17.49 -16.89
N ALA A 118 6.35 -18.68 -16.68
CA ALA A 118 5.71 -19.94 -17.06
C ALA A 118 4.39 -20.20 -16.29
N ALA A 119 4.28 -19.72 -15.05
CA ALA A 119 3.02 -19.76 -14.30
C ALA A 119 1.96 -18.86 -14.93
N LEU A 120 2.34 -17.64 -15.36
CA LEU A 120 1.44 -16.72 -16.06
C LEU A 120 1.08 -17.15 -17.50
N ASP A 121 1.78 -18.14 -18.08
CA ASP A 121 1.33 -18.76 -19.34
C ASP A 121 0.07 -19.62 -19.14
N LYS A 122 -0.26 -19.98 -17.89
CA LYS A 122 -1.36 -20.89 -17.52
C LYS A 122 -2.37 -20.27 -16.56
N ALA A 123 -2.08 -19.10 -16.02
CA ALA A 123 -2.85 -18.44 -14.97
C ALA A 123 -2.99 -16.94 -15.27
N ASN A 124 -4.07 -16.34 -14.80
CA ASN A 124 -4.33 -14.91 -14.94
C ASN A 124 -3.57 -14.09 -13.91
N ILE A 125 -3.42 -14.63 -12.70
CA ILE A 125 -2.81 -13.95 -11.56
C ILE A 125 -1.93 -14.95 -10.81
N VAL A 126 -0.73 -14.54 -10.42
CA VAL A 126 0.18 -15.33 -9.58
C VAL A 126 0.42 -14.59 -8.27
N LEU A 127 0.16 -15.27 -7.17
CA LEU A 127 0.33 -14.77 -5.80
C LEU A 127 1.35 -15.62 -5.04
N THR A 128 2.06 -14.99 -4.10
CA THR A 128 2.95 -15.71 -3.16
C THR A 128 2.43 -15.55 -1.72
N PRO A 129 2.20 -16.64 -0.99
CA PRO A 129 1.91 -16.58 0.45
C PRO A 129 3.12 -16.10 1.25
N HIS A 130 2.90 -15.47 2.40
CA HIS A 130 3.97 -15.23 3.38
C HIS A 130 4.60 -16.57 3.81
N GLN A 131 3.76 -17.52 4.23
CA GLN A 131 4.17 -18.87 4.62
C GLN A 131 3.51 -19.95 3.74
N THR A 132 4.26 -20.99 3.42
CA THR A 132 3.78 -22.16 2.65
C THR A 132 3.68 -23.42 3.51
N ARG A 133 4.16 -23.36 4.76
CA ARG A 133 4.15 -24.43 5.75
C ARG A 133 3.77 -23.85 7.11
N PRO A 134 3.04 -24.59 7.96
CA PRO A 134 2.69 -24.14 9.29
C PRO A 134 3.91 -24.07 10.21
N GLU A 135 3.87 -23.14 11.15
CA GLU A 135 4.88 -22.95 12.18
C GLU A 135 4.80 -24.05 13.25
N LYS A 136 5.96 -24.37 13.83
CA LYS A 136 6.09 -25.48 14.80
C LYS A 136 6.22 -25.04 16.25
N THR A 137 6.50 -23.76 16.49
CA THR A 137 6.70 -23.21 17.83
C THR A 137 5.70 -22.09 18.10
N LEU A 138 5.29 -21.95 19.36
CA LEU A 138 4.34 -20.91 19.76
C LEU A 138 4.86 -19.50 19.43
N SER A 139 6.16 -19.25 19.62
CA SER A 139 6.78 -17.97 19.29
C SER A 139 6.66 -17.66 17.79
N ALA A 140 6.96 -18.63 16.91
CA ALA A 140 6.89 -18.43 15.48
C ALA A 140 5.44 -18.29 14.98
N VAL A 141 4.47 -19.00 15.59
CA VAL A 141 3.03 -18.78 15.34
C VAL A 141 2.65 -17.33 15.66
N MET A 142 3.09 -16.80 16.80
CA MET A 142 2.80 -15.42 17.20
C MET A 142 3.46 -14.38 16.28
N ASP A 143 4.71 -14.61 15.89
CA ASP A 143 5.48 -13.66 15.08
C ASP A 143 5.06 -13.66 13.60
N ASN A 144 4.78 -14.85 13.04
CA ASN A 144 4.65 -15.04 11.59
C ASN A 144 3.18 -15.26 11.18
N GLU A 145 2.51 -16.27 11.75
CA GLU A 145 1.13 -16.62 11.34
C GLU A 145 0.11 -15.57 11.79
N ILE A 146 0.12 -15.18 13.07
CA ILE A 146 -0.78 -14.13 13.58
C ILE A 146 -0.52 -12.79 12.90
N CYS A 147 0.75 -12.49 12.59
CA CYS A 147 1.10 -11.30 11.81
C CYS A 147 0.45 -11.34 10.43
N SER A 148 0.53 -12.48 9.73
CA SER A 148 -0.08 -12.65 8.40
C SER A 148 -1.62 -12.59 8.47
N LEU A 149 -2.25 -13.13 9.52
CA LEU A 149 -3.69 -13.00 9.75
C LEU A 149 -4.14 -11.54 9.91
N LYS A 150 -3.29 -10.67 10.46
CA LYS A 150 -3.58 -9.23 10.62
C LYS A 150 -3.37 -8.44 9.34
N HIS A 151 -2.32 -8.76 8.57
CA HIS A 151 -1.85 -7.92 7.47
C HIS A 151 -2.15 -8.47 6.07
N GLY A 152 -2.56 -9.74 5.95
CA GLY A 152 -2.74 -10.44 4.66
C GLY A 152 -1.93 -11.74 4.62
N ILE A 153 -2.54 -12.84 4.14
CA ILE A 153 -1.84 -14.13 4.03
C ILE A 153 -0.96 -14.21 2.78
N TYR A 154 -1.29 -13.41 1.75
CA TYR A 154 -0.41 -13.16 0.61
C TYR A 154 0.47 -11.94 0.88
N ASN A 155 1.76 -12.03 0.55
CA ASN A 155 2.66 -10.91 0.67
C ASN A 155 2.65 -10.11 -0.64
N LEU A 156 2.31 -8.83 -0.56
CA LEU A 156 2.14 -7.96 -1.72
C LEU A 156 3.40 -7.18 -2.09
N GLY A 157 4.56 -7.64 -1.59
CA GLY A 157 5.85 -7.33 -2.20
C GLY A 157 6.07 -8.03 -3.54
N PHE A 158 5.13 -8.91 -3.93
CA PHE A 158 5.08 -9.51 -5.25
C PHE A 158 3.64 -9.76 -5.70
N ILE A 159 3.35 -9.41 -6.96
CA ILE A 159 2.18 -9.90 -7.71
C ILE A 159 2.52 -9.95 -9.19
N ALA A 160 2.04 -10.95 -9.91
CA ALA A 160 2.20 -11.02 -11.35
C ALA A 160 0.84 -11.28 -12.01
N VAL A 161 0.56 -10.61 -13.12
CA VAL A 161 -0.76 -10.59 -13.77
C VAL A 161 -0.57 -10.71 -15.28
N ALA A 162 -1.36 -11.58 -15.91
CA ALA A 162 -1.41 -11.69 -17.36
C ALA A 162 -2.31 -10.59 -17.94
N ALA A 163 -2.01 -10.10 -19.14
CA ALA A 163 -2.87 -9.20 -19.90
C ALA A 163 -4.07 -9.95 -20.52
N SER A 164 -4.80 -10.68 -19.70
CA SER A 164 -6.08 -11.33 -20.04
C SER A 164 -7.26 -10.48 -19.58
N ASP A 165 -8.47 -10.83 -20.00
CA ASP A 165 -9.69 -10.15 -19.54
C ASP A 165 -9.80 -10.17 -18.01
N VAL A 166 -9.53 -11.32 -17.38
CA VAL A 166 -9.50 -11.47 -15.91
C VAL A 166 -8.42 -10.59 -15.27
N GLY A 167 -7.24 -10.49 -15.89
CA GLY A 167 -6.17 -9.61 -15.39
C GLY A 167 -6.58 -8.13 -15.39
N HIS A 168 -7.30 -7.69 -16.43
CA HIS A 168 -7.86 -6.34 -16.51
C HIS A 168 -8.96 -6.12 -15.48
N GLU A 169 -9.91 -7.05 -15.36
CA GLU A 169 -10.98 -7.00 -14.35
C GLU A 169 -10.42 -6.93 -12.92
N PHE A 170 -9.37 -7.72 -12.63
CA PHE A 170 -8.67 -7.67 -11.35
C PHE A 170 -8.04 -6.30 -11.08
N ALA A 171 -7.30 -5.75 -12.05
CA ALA A 171 -6.65 -4.45 -11.88
C ALA A 171 -7.68 -3.33 -11.70
N GLU A 172 -8.80 -3.38 -12.43
CA GLU A 172 -9.91 -2.42 -12.27
C GLU A 172 -10.57 -2.55 -10.90
N TRP A 173 -10.95 -3.76 -10.48
CA TRP A 173 -11.50 -4.00 -9.15
C TRP A 173 -10.56 -3.53 -8.03
N TRP A 174 -9.27 -3.86 -8.13
CA TRP A 174 -8.28 -3.48 -7.12
C TRP A 174 -8.14 -1.96 -7.06
N SER A 175 -8.07 -1.28 -8.20
CA SER A 175 -8.02 0.19 -8.26
C SER A 175 -9.23 0.84 -7.57
N GLN A 176 -10.44 0.33 -7.79
CA GLN A 176 -11.66 0.83 -7.16
C GLN A 176 -11.65 0.68 -5.64
N ARG A 177 -11.14 -0.45 -5.11
CA ARG A 177 -11.08 -0.66 -3.65
C ARG A 177 -10.02 0.23 -3.01
N ILE A 178 -8.84 0.28 -3.61
CA ILE A 178 -7.69 1.06 -3.10
C ILE A 178 -7.94 2.56 -3.19
N TYR A 179 -8.70 3.02 -4.18
CA TYR A 179 -9.11 4.42 -4.27
C TYR A 179 -9.77 4.94 -2.98
N HIS A 180 -10.61 4.12 -2.35
CA HIS A 180 -11.36 4.48 -1.15
C HIS A 180 -10.69 4.00 0.16
N PHE A 181 -10.03 2.86 0.12
CA PHE A 181 -9.68 2.10 1.34
C PHE A 181 -8.19 1.76 1.48
N CYS A 182 -7.28 2.41 0.74
CA CYS A 182 -5.84 2.20 0.93
C CYS A 182 -5.33 2.88 2.21
N ARG A 183 -5.45 2.18 3.34
CA ARG A 183 -4.98 2.69 4.63
C ARG A 183 -4.50 1.59 5.56
N ALA A 184 -3.58 1.95 6.45
CA ALA A 184 -3.16 1.07 7.53
C ALA A 184 -4.17 1.15 8.70
N ASP A 185 -5.14 0.25 8.72
CA ASP A 185 -6.24 0.24 9.70
C ASP A 185 -6.65 -1.19 10.08
N ILE A 186 -5.75 -1.86 10.80
CA ILE A 186 -5.88 -3.27 11.19
C ILE A 186 -7.18 -3.55 11.96
N PRO A 187 -7.63 -2.72 12.93
CA PRO A 187 -8.89 -2.97 13.63
C PRO A 187 -10.12 -3.03 12.72
N ASN A 188 -10.14 -2.26 11.63
CA ASN A 188 -11.20 -2.30 10.62
C ASN A 188 -10.94 -3.32 9.51
N GLY A 189 -9.95 -4.20 9.68
CA GLY A 189 -9.65 -5.28 8.73
C GLY A 189 -8.90 -4.83 7.48
N LEU A 190 -8.24 -3.67 7.51
CA LEU A 190 -7.49 -3.11 6.39
C LEU A 190 -5.99 -3.06 6.69
N PHE A 191 -5.19 -3.39 5.69
CA PHE A 191 -3.78 -3.11 5.70
C PHE A 191 -3.33 -2.78 4.28
N THR A 192 -3.38 -1.48 3.99
CA THR A 192 -3.05 -0.88 2.69
C THR A 192 -3.73 -1.64 1.55
N ASP A 193 -2.96 -1.91 0.51
CA ASP A 193 -3.25 -2.76 -0.63
C ASP A 193 -3.23 -4.26 -0.32
N GLN A 194 -2.38 -4.71 0.61
CA GLN A 194 -2.08 -6.12 0.84
C GLN A 194 -3.29 -6.94 1.28
N ARG A 195 -4.06 -6.46 2.26
CA ARG A 195 -5.14 -7.26 2.86
C ARG A 195 -6.26 -7.61 1.87
N TRP A 196 -6.44 -6.79 0.84
CA TRP A 196 -7.44 -7.02 -0.21
C TRP A 196 -7.16 -8.28 -1.02
N ILE A 197 -5.89 -8.66 -1.16
CA ILE A 197 -5.47 -9.77 -2.01
C ILE A 197 -5.89 -11.14 -1.45
N ASP A 198 -6.22 -11.22 -0.17
CA ASP A 198 -6.80 -12.42 0.43
C ASP A 198 -8.13 -12.82 -0.23
N LEU A 199 -8.85 -11.87 -0.83
CA LEU A 199 -10.12 -12.11 -1.53
C LEU A 199 -9.93 -12.60 -2.97
N VAL A 200 -8.76 -12.37 -3.57
CA VAL A 200 -8.52 -12.57 -5.01
C VAL A 200 -8.77 -14.02 -5.46
N PRO A 201 -8.28 -15.07 -4.76
CA PRO A 201 -8.55 -16.45 -5.15
C PRO A 201 -10.04 -16.84 -5.09
N ALA A 202 -10.86 -16.10 -4.35
CA ALA A 202 -12.30 -16.34 -4.26
C ALA A 202 -13.10 -15.56 -5.31
N PHE A 203 -12.55 -14.48 -5.87
CA PHE A 203 -13.24 -13.58 -6.79
C PHE A 203 -12.88 -13.79 -8.26
N PHE A 204 -11.67 -14.25 -8.55
CA PHE A 204 -11.14 -14.33 -9.91
C PHE A 204 -10.72 -15.75 -10.26
N ASP A 205 -10.98 -16.14 -11.52
CA ASP A 205 -10.58 -17.44 -12.04
C ASP A 205 -9.12 -17.46 -12.49
N GLY A 206 -8.52 -18.65 -12.47
CA GLY A 206 -7.14 -18.84 -12.93
C GLY A 206 -6.11 -18.14 -12.04
N VAL A 207 -6.35 -18.08 -10.73
CA VAL A 207 -5.38 -17.58 -9.74
C VAL A 207 -4.44 -18.71 -9.32
N ALA A 208 -3.16 -18.58 -9.63
CA ALA A 208 -2.12 -19.49 -9.20
C ALA A 208 -1.52 -19.04 -7.86
N ILE A 209 -1.62 -19.90 -6.84
CA ILE A 209 -0.90 -19.72 -5.57
C ILE A 209 0.47 -20.38 -5.70
N MET A 210 1.50 -19.58 -5.94
CA MET A 210 2.89 -20.02 -6.07
C MET A 210 3.46 -20.37 -4.69
N LYS A 211 3.34 -21.64 -4.28
CA LYS A 211 3.89 -22.16 -3.01
C LYS A 211 5.38 -22.53 -3.10
N SER A 212 6.16 -21.65 -3.72
CA SER A 212 7.59 -21.83 -3.93
C SER A 212 8.41 -21.38 -2.72
N SER A 213 9.47 -22.13 -2.40
CA SER A 213 10.45 -21.74 -1.37
C SER A 213 11.46 -20.71 -1.87
N ARG A 214 11.65 -20.57 -3.19
CA ARG A 214 12.63 -19.65 -3.80
C ARG A 214 12.13 -18.24 -4.04
N HIS A 215 10.83 -18.00 -3.98
CA HIS A 215 10.23 -16.68 -4.17
C HIS A 215 9.81 -16.07 -2.84
N ASN A 216 9.87 -14.73 -2.78
CA ASN A 216 9.41 -13.95 -1.65
C ASN A 216 9.96 -14.43 -0.31
N VAL A 217 11.26 -14.76 -0.30
CA VAL A 217 11.97 -15.20 0.91
C VAL A 217 12.20 -13.97 1.79
N ALA A 218 11.82 -14.04 3.06
CA ALA A 218 12.05 -12.98 4.02
C ALA A 218 11.98 -13.54 5.44
N THR A 219 12.12 -12.66 6.44
CA THR A 219 12.21 -13.08 7.84
C THR A 219 11.03 -13.95 8.30
N TRP A 220 9.82 -13.75 7.79
CA TRP A 220 8.61 -14.49 8.17
C TRP A 220 8.55 -15.94 7.66
N ASN A 221 9.47 -16.38 6.80
CA ASN A 221 9.51 -17.76 6.30
C ASN A 221 10.86 -18.48 6.51
N LEU A 222 11.83 -17.83 7.14
CA LEU A 222 13.13 -18.44 7.47
C LEU A 222 13.03 -19.63 8.42
N THR A 223 12.02 -19.65 9.29
CA THR A 223 11.72 -20.76 10.21
C THR A 223 11.41 -22.08 9.50
N THR A 224 10.94 -22.01 8.26
CA THR A 224 10.48 -23.17 7.47
C THR A 224 11.28 -23.41 6.19
N ARG A 225 12.28 -22.56 5.91
CA ARG A 225 13.15 -22.60 4.72
C ARG A 225 14.62 -22.74 5.11
N LYS A 226 15.37 -23.56 4.38
CA LYS A 226 16.81 -23.72 4.58
C LYS A 226 17.59 -23.01 3.49
N LEU A 227 18.12 -21.83 3.81
CA LEU A 227 19.08 -21.15 2.93
C LEU A 227 20.47 -21.80 3.01
N GLY A 228 21.19 -21.74 1.90
CA GLY A 228 22.56 -22.21 1.75
C GLY A 228 23.28 -21.51 0.61
N LEU A 229 24.51 -21.96 0.33
CA LEU A 229 25.26 -21.56 -0.85
C LEU A 229 25.52 -22.79 -1.71
N SER A 230 25.47 -22.59 -3.03
CA SER A 230 25.98 -23.57 -4.00
C SER A 230 27.51 -23.60 -4.00
N ALA A 231 28.09 -24.59 -4.69
CA ALA A 231 29.54 -24.70 -4.86
C ALA A 231 30.17 -23.47 -5.56
N SER A 232 29.40 -22.76 -6.39
CA SER A 232 29.81 -21.52 -7.06
C SER A 232 29.52 -20.25 -6.25
N GLY A 233 29.04 -20.36 -5.01
CA GLY A 233 28.75 -19.23 -4.14
C GLY A 233 27.41 -18.53 -4.37
N ASN A 234 26.53 -19.07 -5.22
CA ASN A 234 25.17 -18.54 -5.40
C ASN A 234 24.27 -18.94 -4.23
N TYR A 235 23.40 -18.03 -3.78
CA TYR A 235 22.41 -18.31 -2.75
C TYR A 235 21.38 -19.34 -3.21
N MET A 236 21.11 -20.30 -2.33
CA MET A 236 20.16 -21.38 -2.52
C MET A 236 19.14 -21.38 -1.39
N VAL A 237 17.95 -21.91 -1.63
CA VAL A 237 16.93 -22.16 -0.62
C VAL A 237 16.21 -23.48 -0.91
N ASP A 238 16.21 -24.37 0.07
CA ASP A 238 15.66 -25.73 -0.04
C ASP A 238 16.18 -26.53 -1.27
N GLY A 239 17.42 -26.26 -1.69
CA GLY A 239 18.06 -26.92 -2.83
C GLY A 239 17.87 -26.24 -4.19
N GLU A 240 17.09 -25.16 -4.25
CA GLU A 240 16.85 -24.38 -5.47
C GLU A 240 17.59 -23.04 -5.45
N PRO A 241 17.95 -22.45 -6.60
CA PRO A 241 18.50 -21.09 -6.65
C PRO A 241 17.53 -20.08 -6.03
N LEU A 242 18.01 -19.21 -5.14
CA LEU A 242 17.20 -18.15 -4.55
C LEU A 242 16.65 -17.25 -5.66
N GLY A 243 15.32 -17.15 -5.79
CA GLY A 243 14.65 -16.32 -6.79
C GLY A 243 14.78 -14.85 -6.42
N PHE A 244 14.08 -14.43 -5.37
CA PHE A 244 14.24 -13.09 -4.81
C PHE A 244 14.02 -13.09 -3.29
N TYR A 245 14.71 -12.16 -2.63
CA TYR A 245 14.62 -11.94 -1.18
C TYR A 245 14.04 -10.55 -0.90
N HIS A 246 13.15 -10.46 0.08
CA HIS A 246 12.49 -9.22 0.48
C HIS A 246 13.11 -8.68 1.79
N PHE A 247 13.83 -7.57 1.68
CA PHE A 247 14.53 -6.92 2.80
C PHE A 247 13.63 -5.93 3.56
N THR A 248 12.35 -6.27 3.72
CA THR A 248 11.37 -5.41 4.40
C THR A 248 11.77 -5.07 5.84
N GLY A 249 11.49 -3.83 6.25
CA GLY A 249 11.75 -3.35 7.60
C GLY A 249 13.24 -3.17 7.95
N PHE A 250 14.13 -3.15 6.95
CA PHE A 250 15.57 -3.05 7.18
C PHE A 250 15.99 -1.75 7.88
N ASP A 251 15.47 -0.61 7.41
CA ASP A 251 15.84 0.72 7.92
C ASP A 251 15.44 0.91 9.38
N SER A 252 14.34 0.28 9.81
CA SER A 252 13.87 0.31 11.19
C SER A 252 14.68 -0.59 12.14
N GLY A 253 15.59 -1.41 11.59
CA GLY A 253 16.28 -2.47 12.33
C GLY A 253 15.44 -3.74 12.56
N ALA A 254 14.12 -3.67 12.36
CA ALA A 254 13.22 -4.82 12.55
C ALA A 254 13.64 -6.04 11.72
N HIS A 255 14.12 -5.83 10.49
CA HIS A 255 14.60 -6.94 9.65
C HIS A 255 15.71 -7.73 10.32
N ARG A 256 16.71 -7.05 10.90
CA ARG A 256 17.87 -7.71 11.50
C ARG A 256 17.46 -8.50 12.74
N ILE A 257 16.58 -7.93 13.55
CA ILE A 257 16.05 -8.58 14.75
C ILE A 257 15.28 -9.85 14.35
N MET A 258 14.37 -9.74 13.39
CA MET A 258 13.55 -10.86 12.94
C MET A 258 14.37 -11.91 12.20
N ALA A 259 15.36 -11.52 11.39
CA ALA A 259 16.28 -12.44 10.74
C ALA A 259 17.10 -13.22 11.78
N ALA A 260 17.67 -12.54 12.78
CA ALA A 260 18.43 -13.20 13.85
C ALA A 260 17.56 -14.20 14.64
N LYS A 261 16.30 -13.85 14.92
CA LYS A 261 15.34 -14.70 15.61
C LYS A 261 14.94 -15.92 14.77
N ASN A 262 14.56 -15.70 13.50
CA ASN A 262 13.92 -16.73 12.67
C ASN A 262 14.92 -17.59 11.88
N ALA A 263 16.14 -17.12 11.65
CA ALA A 263 17.19 -17.88 10.96
C ALA A 263 17.89 -18.91 11.85
N GLY A 264 17.88 -18.70 13.17
CA GLY A 264 18.70 -19.46 14.12
C GLY A 264 20.17 -19.47 13.69
N ASN A 265 20.75 -20.67 13.56
CA ASN A 265 22.16 -20.87 13.18
C ASN A 265 22.40 -20.92 11.66
N ASN A 266 21.43 -20.52 10.82
CA ASN A 266 21.61 -20.52 9.37
C ASN A 266 22.61 -19.44 8.92
N GLN A 267 23.88 -19.84 8.73
CA GLN A 267 24.97 -18.93 8.34
C GLN A 267 24.73 -18.23 7.00
N ALA A 268 24.05 -18.88 6.04
CA ALA A 268 23.79 -18.27 4.74
C ALA A 268 22.83 -17.07 4.85
N VAL A 269 21.85 -17.12 5.77
CA VAL A 269 20.99 -15.97 6.06
C VAL A 269 21.81 -14.81 6.62
N HIS A 270 22.67 -15.08 7.61
CA HIS A 270 23.50 -14.05 8.22
C HIS A 270 24.45 -13.40 7.20
N GLN A 271 25.03 -14.20 6.30
CA GLN A 271 25.83 -13.70 5.19
C GLN A 271 25.02 -12.82 4.23
N LEU A 272 23.79 -13.23 3.88
CA LEU A 272 22.89 -12.47 3.01
C LEU A 272 22.50 -11.12 3.63
N VAL A 273 22.13 -11.11 4.91
CA VAL A 273 21.77 -9.89 5.65
C VAL A 273 22.96 -8.94 5.76
N ASN A 274 24.17 -9.45 6.02
CA ASN A 274 25.39 -8.65 6.08
C ASN A 274 25.82 -8.14 4.70
N TRP A 275 25.62 -8.93 3.64
CA TRP A 275 25.83 -8.49 2.28
C TRP A 275 24.92 -7.31 1.95
N TYR A 276 23.60 -7.43 2.22
CA TYR A 276 22.64 -6.36 1.94
C TYR A 276 22.97 -5.10 2.75
N ALA A 277 23.30 -5.25 4.04
CA ALA A 277 23.78 -4.16 4.87
C ALA A 277 24.87 -3.34 4.20
N LYS A 278 25.89 -4.02 3.67
CA LYS A 278 27.03 -3.40 3.00
C LYS A 278 26.62 -2.72 1.69
N GLN A 279 25.74 -3.34 0.90
CA GLN A 279 25.21 -2.70 -0.32
C GLN A 279 24.41 -1.44 0.00
N THR A 280 23.73 -1.41 1.15
CA THR A 280 22.87 -0.29 1.54
C THR A 280 23.53 0.74 2.44
N GLU A 281 24.79 0.56 2.84
CA GLU A 281 25.44 1.36 3.88
C GLU A 281 25.51 2.85 3.52
N ALA A 282 25.80 3.16 2.26
CA ALA A 282 25.88 4.53 1.75
C ALA A 282 24.52 5.13 1.36
N LEU A 283 23.41 4.39 1.45
CA LEU A 283 22.11 4.91 0.98
C LEU A 283 21.62 6.08 1.82
N ALA A 284 21.95 6.11 3.11
CA ALA A 284 21.61 7.24 3.98
C ALA A 284 22.30 8.54 3.54
N ASP A 285 23.41 8.44 2.80
CA ASP A 285 24.18 9.58 2.31
C ASP A 285 23.78 10.05 0.91
N GLU A 286 23.05 9.22 0.15
CA GLU A 286 22.54 9.54 -1.18
C GLU A 286 21.69 10.82 -1.17
N PRO A 287 21.92 11.77 -2.09
CA PRO A 287 21.10 12.98 -2.19
C PRO A 287 19.60 12.68 -2.31
N LEU A 288 19.22 11.70 -3.15
CA LEU A 288 17.83 11.27 -3.33
C LEU A 288 17.17 10.77 -2.04
N ALA A 289 17.94 10.16 -1.13
CA ALA A 289 17.43 9.67 0.15
C ALA A 289 17.03 10.81 1.11
N LYS A 290 17.62 11.99 0.93
CA LYS A 290 17.44 13.19 1.77
C LYS A 290 16.39 14.15 1.23
N GLU A 291 15.90 13.87 0.03
CA GLU A 291 14.90 14.68 -0.63
C GLU A 291 13.59 14.72 0.17
N PRO A 292 13.06 15.93 0.48
CA PRO A 292 11.74 16.05 1.08
C PRO A 292 10.69 15.48 0.15
N TRP A 293 9.83 14.61 0.69
CA TRP A 293 8.69 14.06 -0.03
C TRP A 293 7.71 15.17 -0.39
N ALA A 294 7.41 15.36 -1.68
CA ALA A 294 6.64 16.52 -2.16
C ALA A 294 5.25 16.60 -1.50
N TYR A 295 4.58 15.46 -1.34
CA TYR A 295 3.26 15.41 -0.71
C TYR A 295 3.32 15.48 0.81
N GLY A 296 4.49 15.67 1.42
CA GLY A 296 4.69 15.83 2.86
C GLY A 296 4.41 17.25 3.38
N PHE A 297 4.29 18.23 2.50
CA PHE A 297 4.24 19.65 2.85
C PHE A 297 3.13 20.39 2.08
N TYR A 298 2.64 21.49 2.65
CA TYR A 298 1.81 22.46 1.95
C TYR A 298 2.69 23.35 1.04
N THR A 299 2.06 24.14 0.17
CA THR A 299 2.75 25.07 -0.76
C THR A 299 3.63 26.13 -0.08
N ASP A 300 3.43 26.41 1.21
CA ASP A 300 4.25 27.32 2.02
C ASP A 300 5.41 26.63 2.77
N GLY A 301 5.58 25.32 2.59
CA GLY A 301 6.59 24.51 3.28
C GLY A 301 6.16 24.02 4.67
N THR A 302 4.94 24.29 5.12
CA THR A 302 4.42 23.74 6.38
C THR A 302 4.26 22.21 6.27
N PRO A 303 4.75 21.40 7.24
CA PRO A 303 4.55 19.96 7.22
C PRO A 303 3.08 19.55 7.39
N ILE A 304 2.65 18.52 6.65
CA ILE A 304 1.31 17.93 6.76
C ILE A 304 1.32 16.80 7.82
N SER A 305 0.55 16.99 8.89
CA SER A 305 0.40 16.01 9.97
C SER A 305 -0.54 14.84 9.61
N LYS A 306 -0.41 13.71 10.31
CA LYS A 306 -1.34 12.56 10.21
C LYS A 306 -2.78 12.95 10.56
N ALA A 307 -2.94 13.79 11.57
CA ALA A 307 -4.22 14.36 12.00
C ALA A 307 -4.93 15.10 10.86
N GLN A 308 -4.22 15.98 10.15
CA GLN A 308 -4.75 16.71 9.01
C GLN A 308 -5.19 15.78 7.87
N ARG A 309 -4.39 14.77 7.54
CA ARG A 309 -4.77 13.76 6.52
C ARG A 309 -6.01 12.99 6.93
N LEU A 310 -6.07 12.56 8.19
CA LEU A 310 -7.20 11.81 8.74
C LEU A 310 -8.49 12.64 8.66
N VAL A 311 -8.49 13.87 9.16
CA VAL A 311 -9.69 14.72 9.12
C VAL A 311 -10.15 14.98 7.68
N TYR A 312 -9.22 15.30 6.77
CA TYR A 312 -9.56 15.49 5.36
C TYR A 312 -10.12 14.21 4.70
N ARG A 313 -9.51 13.05 5.00
CA ARG A 313 -9.96 11.73 4.52
C ARG A 313 -11.37 11.39 4.97
N GLU A 314 -11.78 11.79 6.17
CA GLU A 314 -13.09 11.42 6.74
C GLU A 314 -14.21 12.44 6.46
N ARG A 315 -13.86 13.68 6.12
CA ARG A 315 -14.82 14.79 5.93
C ARG A 315 -15.01 15.12 4.46
N VAL A 316 -16.10 14.59 3.89
CA VAL A 316 -16.47 14.80 2.48
C VAL A 316 -16.75 16.27 2.18
N ASP A 317 -17.32 17.02 3.12
CA ASP A 317 -17.52 18.46 2.98
C ASP A 317 -16.19 19.23 2.84
N LEU A 318 -15.14 18.79 3.53
CA LEU A 318 -13.79 19.37 3.38
C LEU A 318 -13.13 18.95 2.07
N GLN A 319 -13.36 17.72 1.60
CA GLN A 319 -12.90 17.26 0.28
C GLN A 319 -13.51 18.12 -0.84
N SER A 320 -14.82 18.40 -0.76
CA SER A 320 -15.51 19.25 -1.73
C SER A 320 -15.12 20.73 -1.62
N ALA A 321 -14.94 21.25 -0.41
CA ALA A 321 -14.55 22.64 -0.19
C ALA A 321 -13.10 22.92 -0.61
N PHE A 322 -12.21 21.94 -0.46
CA PHE A 322 -10.78 22.05 -0.75
C PHE A 322 -10.31 20.92 -1.69
N PRO A 323 -10.61 20.98 -3.00
CA PRO A 323 -10.19 19.96 -3.95
C PRO A 323 -8.67 19.81 -4.11
N ASP A 324 -7.94 20.90 -3.86
CA ASP A 324 -6.47 20.90 -3.74
C ASP A 324 -6.05 21.30 -2.32
N PRO A 325 -6.04 20.35 -1.36
CA PRO A 325 -5.74 20.64 0.02
C PRO A 325 -4.25 20.95 0.28
N PHE A 326 -3.37 20.83 -0.72
CA PHE A 326 -1.95 21.17 -0.57
C PHE A 326 -1.71 22.69 -0.58
N ASP A 327 -2.64 23.49 -1.11
CA ASP A 327 -2.55 24.94 -1.05
C ASP A 327 -2.72 25.43 0.40
N ALA A 328 -1.65 26.00 0.97
CA ALA A 328 -1.61 26.53 2.32
C ALA A 328 -2.69 27.59 2.62
N SER A 329 -3.21 28.27 1.60
CA SER A 329 -4.28 29.25 1.75
C SER A 329 -5.68 28.64 1.90
N THR A 330 -5.82 27.31 1.76
CA THR A 330 -7.11 26.60 1.72
C THR A 330 -7.34 25.75 2.97
N TYR A 331 -7.17 24.43 2.89
CA TYR A 331 -7.42 23.47 3.97
C TYR A 331 -6.57 23.77 5.21
N LEU A 332 -5.31 24.20 5.04
CA LEU A 332 -4.47 24.61 6.17
C LEU A 332 -5.03 25.83 6.90
N ALA A 333 -5.55 26.82 6.16
CA ALA A 333 -6.18 28.00 6.76
C ALA A 333 -7.45 27.61 7.54
N TRP A 334 -8.26 26.70 7.01
CA TRP A 334 -9.40 26.13 7.75
C TRP A 334 -8.93 25.37 9.00
N TRP A 335 -7.92 24.51 8.87
CA TRP A 335 -7.36 23.72 9.97
C TRP A 335 -6.90 24.60 11.13
N ASN A 336 -6.17 25.67 10.81
CA ASN A 336 -5.60 26.59 11.80
C ASN A 336 -6.63 27.49 12.49
N ASN A 337 -7.84 27.59 11.94
CA ASN A 337 -8.94 28.36 12.48
C ASN A 337 -10.06 27.43 12.95
N GLN A 338 -10.99 27.08 12.06
CA GLN A 338 -12.17 26.28 12.35
C GLN A 338 -11.81 24.86 12.81
N GLY A 339 -10.73 24.27 12.29
CA GLY A 339 -10.25 22.96 12.73
C GLY A 339 -9.94 22.89 14.23
N LYS A 340 -9.37 23.96 14.82
CA LYS A 340 -9.13 24.06 16.28
C LYS A 340 -10.41 24.07 17.10
N VAL A 341 -11.48 24.63 16.53
CA VAL A 341 -12.79 24.71 17.19
C VAL A 341 -13.52 23.38 17.09
N GLU A 342 -13.48 22.73 15.92
CA GLU A 342 -14.16 21.46 15.68
C GLU A 342 -13.43 20.25 16.28
N PHE A 343 -12.09 20.30 16.33
CA PHE A 343 -11.24 19.19 16.75
C PHE A 343 -10.19 19.62 17.78
N PRO A 344 -10.57 20.22 18.93
CA PRO A 344 -9.60 20.77 19.88
C PRO A 344 -8.60 19.73 20.39
N ASP A 345 -9.04 18.49 20.60
CA ASP A 345 -8.17 17.40 21.09
C ASP A 345 -7.10 16.96 20.08
N PHE A 346 -7.24 17.30 18.79
CA PHE A 346 -6.21 17.03 17.77
C PHE A 346 -5.01 17.99 17.89
N PHE A 347 -5.18 19.13 18.56
CA PHE A 347 -4.13 20.13 18.80
C PHE A 347 -3.45 19.96 20.18
N ASP A 348 -3.97 19.06 21.01
CA ASP A 348 -3.42 18.71 22.32
C ASP A 348 -2.49 17.49 22.17
N GLN A 349 -1.21 17.65 22.51
CA GLN A 349 -0.19 16.60 22.31
C GLN A 349 -0.50 15.31 23.09
N GLU A 350 -1.13 15.41 24.26
CA GLU A 350 -1.43 14.25 25.10
C GLU A 350 -2.70 13.52 24.64
N LYS A 351 -3.63 14.24 23.99
CA LYS A 351 -4.92 13.68 23.56
C LYS A 351 -4.98 13.29 22.09
N CYS A 352 -4.13 13.86 21.24
CA CYS A 352 -4.19 13.73 19.79
C CYS A 352 -4.24 12.26 19.33
N GLU A 353 -3.38 11.39 19.86
CA GLU A 353 -3.37 9.97 19.48
C GLU A 353 -4.67 9.25 19.82
N LYS A 354 -5.20 9.48 21.02
CA LYS A 354 -6.48 8.91 21.47
C LYS A 354 -7.63 9.44 20.61
N ALA A 355 -7.66 10.74 20.35
CA ALA A 355 -8.67 11.39 19.52
C ALA A 355 -8.65 10.84 18.09
N MET A 356 -7.47 10.68 17.48
CA MET A 356 -7.34 10.05 16.16
C MET A 356 -7.88 8.62 16.15
N LYS A 357 -7.56 7.81 17.17
CA LYS A 357 -8.03 6.42 17.30
C LYS A 357 -9.55 6.34 17.45
N GLU A 358 -10.15 7.23 18.24
CA GLU A 358 -11.60 7.30 18.40
C GLU A 358 -12.27 7.75 17.11
N PHE A 359 -11.68 8.73 16.42
CA PHE A 359 -12.18 9.27 15.16
C PHE A 359 -12.12 8.26 14.02
N SER A 360 -11.08 7.43 13.95
CA SER A 360 -10.93 6.35 12.96
C SER A 360 -11.52 5.01 13.41
N SER A 361 -12.27 4.97 14.52
CA SER A 361 -12.75 3.70 15.09
C SER A 361 -13.81 3.00 14.23
N ALA A 362 -14.58 3.77 13.44
CA ALA A 362 -15.56 3.24 12.52
C ALA A 362 -15.02 3.29 11.09
N LEU A 363 -15.17 2.18 10.37
CA LEU A 363 -14.82 2.14 8.95
C LEU A 363 -15.72 3.06 8.12
N THR A 364 -15.10 3.94 7.34
CA THR A 364 -15.76 4.79 6.35
C THR A 364 -15.21 4.51 4.94
N PRO A 365 -15.84 5.01 3.87
CA PRO A 365 -15.27 4.98 2.52
C PRO A 365 -14.04 5.88 2.29
N GLY A 366 -13.55 6.61 3.29
CA GLY A 366 -12.39 7.51 3.14
C GLY A 366 -12.63 8.59 2.08
N PHE A 367 -11.69 8.72 1.14
CA PHE A 367 -11.80 9.68 0.04
C PHE A 367 -12.93 9.31 -0.91
N ARG A 368 -13.78 10.28 -1.26
CA ARG A 368 -14.90 10.09 -2.21
C ARG A 368 -14.79 10.96 -3.46
N GLY A 369 -13.84 11.89 -3.47
CA GLY A 369 -13.71 12.88 -4.54
C GLY A 369 -14.97 13.73 -4.68
N ASN A 370 -15.08 14.44 -5.80
CA ASN A 370 -16.23 15.27 -6.14
C ASN A 370 -17.35 14.49 -6.84
N THR A 371 -17.40 13.16 -6.67
CA THR A 371 -18.47 12.35 -7.24
C THR A 371 -19.79 12.63 -6.55
N SER A 372 -20.53 13.56 -7.13
CA SER A 372 -21.88 13.98 -6.81
C SER A 372 -22.89 12.88 -7.17
N ASN A 373 -22.77 11.70 -6.56
CA ASN A 373 -23.82 10.67 -6.60
C ASN A 373 -24.00 10.07 -5.20
N ILE A 374 -24.52 10.90 -4.30
CA ILE A 374 -25.31 10.40 -3.19
C ILE A 374 -26.58 9.82 -3.83
N ASP A 375 -26.69 8.49 -3.83
CA ASP A 375 -27.91 7.79 -4.22
C ASP A 375 -28.96 7.98 -3.12
N TRP A 376 -29.66 9.13 -3.19
CA TRP A 376 -30.66 9.57 -2.22
C TRP A 376 -31.83 8.58 -2.10
N GLU A 377 -32.10 7.76 -3.12
CA GLU A 377 -33.12 6.72 -3.04
C GLU A 377 -32.72 5.62 -2.05
N LYS A 378 -31.45 5.17 -2.06
CA LYS A 378 -30.93 4.19 -1.10
C LYS A 378 -30.93 4.70 0.34
N LEU A 379 -30.52 5.95 0.55
CA LEU A 379 -30.50 6.59 1.87
C LEU A 379 -31.92 6.80 2.41
N SER A 380 -32.85 7.22 1.55
CA SER A 380 -34.27 7.36 1.92
C SER A 380 -34.93 6.01 2.24
N GLY A 381 -34.54 4.93 1.56
CA GLY A 381 -35.02 3.57 1.81
C GLY A 381 -34.59 3.02 3.18
N ILE A 382 -33.33 3.26 3.57
CA ILE A 382 -32.80 2.88 4.89
C ILE A 382 -33.47 3.70 6.01
N LEU A 383 -33.68 5.01 5.80
CA LEU A 383 -34.43 5.84 6.74
C LEU A 383 -35.89 5.38 6.86
N ARG A 384 -36.55 5.02 5.75
CA ARG A 384 -37.93 4.47 5.77
C ARG A 384 -38.01 3.16 6.53
N GLN A 385 -37.09 2.22 6.32
CA GLN A 385 -37.06 0.94 7.06
C GLN A 385 -36.83 1.14 8.56
N SER A 386 -36.09 2.17 8.95
CA SER A 386 -35.82 2.52 10.35
C SER A 386 -37.06 3.05 11.09
N PHE A 387 -38.05 3.60 10.38
CA PHE A 387 -39.32 4.04 10.97
C PHE A 387 -40.28 2.89 11.30
N PHE A 388 -40.09 1.69 10.74
CA PHE A 388 -41.01 0.55 10.90
C PHE A 388 -40.47 -0.59 11.78
N GLN A 389 -39.29 -0.43 12.41
CA GLN A 389 -38.72 -1.44 13.32
C GLN A 389 -38.53 -0.87 14.74
N PRO A 390 -39.43 -1.18 15.71
CA PRO A 390 -39.47 -0.54 17.02
C PRO A 390 -38.33 -0.95 17.98
N ARG A 391 -37.44 -1.89 17.60
CA ARG A 391 -36.27 -2.26 18.42
C ARG A 391 -34.95 -1.63 17.97
N THR A 392 -34.86 -1.17 16.71
CA THR A 392 -33.69 -0.46 16.18
C THR A 392 -33.83 1.07 16.32
N GLY A 393 -35.07 1.58 16.41
CA GLY A 393 -35.36 3.01 16.58
C GLY A 393 -35.03 3.60 17.96
N PHE A 394 -34.79 2.78 18.99
CA PHE A 394 -34.60 3.29 20.37
C PHE A 394 -33.19 3.88 20.59
N ALA A 395 -32.17 3.38 19.89
CA ALA A 395 -30.80 3.91 19.99
C ALA A 395 -30.60 5.17 19.12
N ILE A 396 -31.25 5.22 17.95
CA ILE A 396 -31.20 6.37 17.03
C ILE A 396 -32.12 7.50 17.53
N GLY A 397 -33.29 7.16 18.09
CA GLY A 397 -34.24 8.10 18.65
C GLY A 397 -33.69 8.86 19.86
N LYS A 398 -32.87 8.23 20.71
CA LYS A 398 -32.30 8.89 21.90
C LYS A 398 -31.31 10.01 21.53
N ARG A 399 -30.44 9.79 20.55
CA ARG A 399 -29.51 10.82 20.02
C ARG A 399 -30.24 11.90 19.23
N GLY A 400 -31.23 11.55 18.42
CA GLY A 400 -32.07 12.53 17.71
C GLY A 400 -32.89 13.41 18.66
N TRP A 401 -33.38 12.85 19.76
CA TRP A 401 -34.17 13.58 20.76
C TRP A 401 -33.31 14.53 21.62
N GLU A 402 -32.08 14.15 21.95
CA GLU A 402 -31.12 15.02 22.64
C GLU A 402 -30.71 16.21 21.77
N VAL A 403 -30.45 16.00 20.48
CA VAL A 403 -30.12 17.08 19.51
C VAL A 403 -31.34 17.98 19.25
N PHE A 404 -32.55 17.43 19.16
CA PHE A 404 -33.76 18.24 19.07
C PHE A 404 -33.97 19.12 20.32
N LYS A 405 -33.69 18.59 21.52
CA LYS A 405 -33.79 19.35 22.77
C LYS A 405 -32.74 20.46 22.90
N SER A 406 -31.54 20.27 22.37
CA SER A 406 -30.45 21.26 22.49
C SER A 406 -30.38 22.26 21.34
N GLU A 407 -30.72 21.86 20.11
CA GLU A 407 -30.47 22.63 18.88
C GLU A 407 -31.72 22.80 17.99
N GLY A 408 -32.87 22.24 18.38
CA GLY A 408 -34.15 22.36 17.67
C GLY A 408 -34.16 21.69 16.28
N ILE A 409 -35.21 21.97 15.49
CA ILE A 409 -35.42 21.39 14.15
C ILE A 409 -34.27 21.74 13.19
N ALA A 410 -33.63 22.90 13.38
CA ALA A 410 -32.50 23.35 12.57
C ALA A 410 -31.21 22.56 12.83
N GLY A 411 -30.93 22.16 14.08
CA GLY A 411 -29.78 21.31 14.44
C GLY A 411 -29.92 19.88 13.92
N LEU A 412 -31.14 19.35 13.94
CA LEU A 412 -31.43 18.02 13.38
C LEU A 412 -31.20 17.99 11.87
N LYS A 413 -31.66 19.04 11.14
CA LYS A 413 -31.43 19.17 9.70
C LYS A 413 -29.95 19.31 9.35
N ARG A 414 -29.16 20.02 10.14
CA ARG A 414 -27.73 20.24 9.87
C ARG A 414 -26.90 18.95 9.99
N ARG A 415 -27.26 18.04 10.91
CA ARG A 415 -26.55 16.77 11.11
C ARG A 415 -27.07 15.62 10.24
N LEU A 416 -28.25 15.75 9.65
CA LEU A 416 -28.83 14.76 8.73
C LEU A 416 -28.63 15.11 7.26
N LEU A 417 -28.29 16.36 6.94
CA LEU A 417 -28.08 16.88 5.58
C LEU A 417 -26.63 17.39 5.36
N GLY A 418 -25.70 17.10 6.27
CA GLY A 418 -24.28 17.45 6.18
C GLY A 418 -23.41 16.21 6.07
#